data_AF-A0A1I2STK9-F1
#
_entry.id   AF-A0A1I2STK9-F1
#
_cell.length_a   1.000
_cell.length_b   1.000
_cell.length_c   1.000
_cell.angle_alpha   90.00
_cell.angle_beta   90.00
_cell.angle_gamma   90.00
#
_symmetry.space_group_name_H-M   'P 1'
#
loop_
_entity.id
_entity.type
_entity.pdbx_description
1 polymer ?
#
loop_
_entity_poly.entity_id
_entity_poly.type
_entity_poly.pdbx_seq_one_letter_code
_entity_poly.pdbx_strand_id
1 'polypeptide(L)'
;MEIDGVVSTDYVEQDAKTPVSKLRGAFDTNEDRVIVITNGGSFEGVVSQKQLLSSHHPPEETALNVATAPPKVSRHEDVREVARLMVENELKMLPVFDEGEKFVGVVKAMNLVDEVQENLNALDVEDVYTQDLISVERETTVGQVINHLLENRISRVPVVEDGAAEGMVSMSDLVEFTVRQVDQEQGGNADGFDGHGGEGSTADFRASSGGYGERAGDSARLLDLPARDVMTPAAYTTTPRAQLGDAIGEMLEKNCSSLIVVEEETDDVVGIVTVTDALDALTNSDEERIPVQIFNVKMLDTLSREDVARRIEEIDAKHAEMDILEAKVVFHEHEERLRGMPLVETTVRLFTDRGRFFGSAEEYGAESSFGTASEIVEENVLEDKSRDVTSRNDRPTPEKREEVESVVDWWVEG
;
A
#
# COMPACT_ATOMS: atom_id res chain seq x y z
N MET A 1 -21.50 6.10 -0.56
CA MET A 1 -21.85 5.81 -1.97
C MET A 1 -21.50 4.36 -2.20
N GLU A 2 -22.37 3.55 -2.82
CA GLU A 2 -22.07 2.11 -3.02
C GLU A 2 -21.19 1.89 -4.26
N ILE A 3 -20.38 0.83 -4.26
CA ILE A 3 -19.47 0.52 -5.38
C ILE A 3 -20.09 -0.17 -6.60
N ASP A 4 -21.42 -0.36 -6.66
CA ASP A 4 -22.08 -1.13 -7.73
C ASP A 4 -21.73 -0.62 -9.15
N GLY A 5 -21.57 0.70 -9.29
CA GLY A 5 -21.23 1.36 -10.54
C GLY A 5 -19.78 1.16 -11.02
N VAL A 6 -18.87 0.78 -10.12
CA VAL A 6 -17.42 0.68 -10.41
C VAL A 6 -16.89 -0.75 -10.48
N VAL A 7 -17.74 -1.75 -10.30
CA VAL A 7 -17.37 -3.17 -10.41
C VAL A 7 -17.00 -3.47 -11.87
N SER A 8 -15.80 -4.02 -12.08
CA SER A 8 -15.26 -4.35 -13.39
C SER A 8 -14.99 -5.84 -13.55
N THR A 9 -15.27 -6.36 -14.75
CA THR A 9 -14.83 -7.69 -15.20
C THR A 9 -13.54 -7.64 -16.02
N ASP A 10 -12.95 -6.46 -16.20
CA ASP A 10 -11.69 -6.27 -16.89
C ASP A 10 -10.53 -6.41 -15.89
N TYR A 11 -10.00 -7.61 -15.78
CA TYR A 11 -8.86 -7.94 -14.93
C TYR A 11 -8.05 -9.08 -15.53
N VAL A 12 -6.76 -9.13 -15.21
CA VAL A 12 -5.91 -10.24 -15.62
C VAL A 12 -6.12 -11.41 -14.67
N GLU A 13 -6.54 -12.55 -15.24
CA GLU A 13 -6.78 -13.80 -14.53
C GLU A 13 -5.73 -14.87 -14.88
N GLN A 14 -5.29 -15.66 -13.89
CA GLN A 14 -4.45 -16.84 -14.10
C GLN A 14 -4.95 -18.04 -13.28
N ASP A 15 -4.79 -19.24 -13.83
CA ASP A 15 -5.14 -20.49 -13.13
C ASP A 15 -4.20 -20.71 -11.92
N ALA A 16 -4.73 -21.27 -10.84
CA ALA A 16 -4.05 -21.61 -9.59
C ALA A 16 -2.76 -22.42 -9.77
N LYS A 17 -2.65 -23.20 -10.85
CA LYS A 17 -1.46 -24.01 -11.18
C LYS A 17 -0.45 -23.27 -12.04
N THR A 18 -0.71 -22.02 -12.42
CA THR A 18 0.19 -21.21 -13.23
C THR A 18 1.51 -21.01 -12.49
N PRO A 19 2.67 -21.29 -13.09
CA PRO A 19 3.96 -21.11 -12.41
C PRO A 19 4.30 -19.62 -12.24
N VAL A 20 5.02 -19.28 -11.17
CA VAL A 20 5.48 -17.92 -10.86
C VAL A 20 6.26 -17.30 -12.02
N SER A 21 7.05 -18.08 -12.75
CA SER A 21 7.74 -17.62 -13.98
C SER A 21 6.80 -17.01 -15.02
N LYS A 22 5.61 -17.61 -15.20
CA LYS A 22 4.58 -17.10 -16.11
C LYS A 22 3.81 -15.92 -15.51
N LEU A 23 3.59 -15.90 -14.18
CA LEU A 23 3.00 -14.73 -13.52
C LEU A 23 3.86 -13.49 -13.68
N ARG A 24 5.19 -13.62 -13.56
CA ARG A 24 6.13 -12.51 -13.78
C ARG A 24 5.98 -11.92 -15.17
N GLY A 25 5.94 -12.75 -16.22
CA GLY A 25 5.71 -12.28 -17.58
C GLY A 25 4.31 -11.67 -17.81
N ALA A 26 3.30 -12.09 -17.05
CA ALA A 26 1.97 -11.47 -17.12
C ALA A 26 1.95 -10.04 -16.54
N PHE A 27 2.86 -9.71 -15.62
CA PHE A 27 3.00 -8.34 -15.09
C PHE A 27 3.65 -7.37 -16.08
N ASP A 28 4.38 -7.86 -17.08
CA ASP A 28 5.03 -7.00 -18.09
C ASP A 28 4.00 -6.19 -18.91
N THR A 29 2.74 -6.65 -18.96
CA THR A 29 1.65 -6.02 -19.72
C THR A 29 0.45 -5.64 -18.85
N ASN A 30 0.51 -5.86 -17.54
CA ASN A 30 -0.61 -5.62 -16.62
C ASN A 30 -0.39 -4.34 -15.81
N GLU A 31 -1.13 -3.29 -16.15
CA GLU A 31 -1.05 -1.97 -15.52
C GLU A 31 -1.51 -1.96 -14.05
N ASP A 32 -2.44 -2.85 -13.69
CA ASP A 32 -3.02 -2.90 -12.33
C ASP A 32 -2.06 -3.48 -11.29
N ARG A 33 -0.97 -4.15 -11.73
CA ARG A 33 0.04 -4.80 -10.89
C ARG A 33 -0.53 -5.80 -9.87
N VAL A 34 -1.75 -6.27 -10.10
CA VAL A 34 -2.44 -7.34 -9.37
C VAL A 34 -3.03 -8.32 -10.39
N ILE A 35 -2.87 -9.61 -10.13
CA ILE A 35 -3.44 -10.70 -10.93
C ILE A 35 -4.42 -11.49 -10.05
N VAL A 36 -5.61 -11.74 -10.57
CA VAL A 36 -6.62 -12.59 -9.94
C VAL A 36 -6.28 -14.05 -10.19
N ILE A 37 -6.25 -14.85 -9.12
CA ILE A 37 -5.98 -16.28 -9.19
C ILE A 37 -7.29 -17.05 -9.05
N THR A 38 -7.55 -17.94 -10.01
CA THR A 38 -8.75 -18.79 -10.01
C THR A 38 -8.41 -20.27 -10.14
N ASN A 39 -9.28 -21.13 -9.65
CA ASN A 39 -9.19 -22.58 -9.83
C ASN A 39 -10.52 -23.11 -10.34
N GLY A 40 -10.55 -23.52 -11.61
CA GLY A 40 -11.80 -23.98 -12.24
C GLY A 40 -12.92 -22.93 -12.23
N GLY A 41 -12.56 -21.64 -12.27
CA GLY A 41 -13.49 -20.51 -12.22
C GLY A 41 -13.90 -20.05 -10.81
N SER A 42 -13.40 -20.70 -9.76
CA SER A 42 -13.53 -20.21 -8.38
C SER A 42 -12.39 -19.24 -8.06
N PHE A 43 -12.68 -18.13 -7.40
CA PHE A 43 -11.67 -17.20 -6.90
C PHE A 43 -10.89 -17.85 -5.74
N GLU A 44 -9.56 -17.79 -5.80
CA GLU A 44 -8.67 -18.35 -4.78
C GLU A 44 -7.83 -17.26 -4.08
N GLY A 45 -7.57 -16.14 -4.74
CA GLY A 45 -6.80 -15.03 -4.18
C GLY A 45 -6.27 -14.08 -5.23
N VAL A 46 -5.35 -13.22 -4.82
CA VAL A 46 -4.61 -12.31 -5.71
C VAL A 46 -3.11 -12.46 -5.52
N VAL A 47 -2.36 -12.13 -6.56
CA VAL A 47 -0.91 -11.97 -6.51
C VAL A 47 -0.59 -10.56 -6.94
N SER A 48 0.19 -9.82 -6.15
CA SER A 48 0.69 -8.49 -6.55
C SER A 48 2.11 -8.58 -7.11
N GLN A 49 2.47 -7.63 -7.97
CA GLN A 49 3.83 -7.54 -8.50
C GLN A 49 4.85 -7.32 -7.37
N LYS A 50 4.51 -6.46 -6.39
CA LYS A 50 5.33 -6.19 -5.21
C LYS A 50 5.68 -7.48 -4.48
N GLN A 51 4.70 -8.37 -4.28
CA GLN A 51 4.90 -9.65 -3.61
C GLN A 51 5.90 -10.57 -4.34
N LEU A 52 5.83 -10.63 -5.67
CA LEU A 52 6.77 -11.44 -6.46
C LEU A 52 8.19 -10.87 -6.53
N LEU A 53 8.34 -9.57 -6.28
CA LEU A 53 9.62 -8.86 -6.22
C LEU A 53 10.24 -8.91 -4.82
N SER A 54 9.43 -8.83 -3.76
CA SER A 54 9.89 -8.81 -2.37
C SER A 54 10.30 -10.18 -1.83
N SER A 55 9.79 -11.26 -2.44
CA SER A 55 9.97 -12.62 -1.95
C SER A 55 10.72 -13.49 -2.95
N HIS A 56 11.63 -14.34 -2.44
CA HIS A 56 12.38 -15.31 -3.23
C HIS A 56 11.51 -16.51 -3.58
N HIS A 57 10.55 -16.31 -4.50
CA HIS A 57 9.70 -17.38 -5.02
C HIS A 57 10.42 -18.16 -6.13
N PRO A 58 10.53 -19.50 -6.01
CA PRO A 58 11.05 -20.34 -7.08
C PRO A 58 10.21 -20.18 -8.36
N PRO A 59 10.82 -20.16 -9.57
CA PRO A 59 10.10 -19.98 -10.84
C PRO A 59 9.01 -21.03 -11.12
N GLU A 60 9.16 -22.22 -10.51
CA GLU A 60 8.28 -23.40 -10.63
C GLU A 60 7.15 -23.39 -9.60
N GLU A 61 7.21 -22.53 -8.58
CA GLU A 61 6.16 -22.41 -7.56
C GLU A 61 4.84 -22.00 -8.22
N THR A 62 3.71 -22.54 -7.76
CA THR A 62 2.39 -22.30 -8.36
C THR A 62 1.75 -21.02 -7.83
N ALA A 63 0.93 -20.39 -8.66
CA ALA A 63 0.17 -19.19 -8.33
C ALA A 63 -0.60 -19.32 -7.01
N LEU A 64 -1.23 -20.47 -6.76
CA LEU A 64 -1.97 -20.71 -5.52
C LEU A 64 -1.11 -20.62 -4.26
N ASN A 65 0.16 -21.04 -4.33
CA ASN A 65 1.04 -21.03 -3.16
C ASN A 65 1.57 -19.64 -2.84
N VAL A 66 1.60 -18.76 -3.85
CA VAL A 66 1.99 -17.37 -3.69
C VAL A 66 0.78 -16.44 -3.58
N ALA A 67 -0.45 -16.91 -3.85
CA ALA A 67 -1.64 -16.08 -3.75
C ALA A 67 -1.90 -15.70 -2.28
N THR A 68 -2.33 -14.47 -2.07
CA THR A 68 -2.88 -14.01 -0.79
C THR A 68 -4.38 -13.83 -0.93
N ALA A 69 -5.11 -14.05 0.17
CA ALA A 69 -6.54 -13.78 0.22
C ALA A 69 -6.72 -12.31 0.63
N PRO A 70 -7.11 -11.42 -0.30
CA PRO A 70 -7.38 -10.03 0.05
C PRO A 70 -8.75 -9.93 0.77
N PRO A 71 -9.06 -8.79 1.39
CA PRO A 71 -10.40 -8.52 1.87
C PRO A 71 -11.45 -8.73 0.77
N LYS A 72 -12.54 -9.42 1.11
CA LYS A 72 -13.69 -9.59 0.21
C LYS A 72 -14.59 -8.37 0.35
N VAL A 73 -15.05 -7.85 -0.78
CA VAL A 73 -15.91 -6.67 -0.82
C VAL A 73 -17.27 -7.04 -1.40
N SER A 74 -18.36 -6.53 -0.81
CA SER A 74 -19.71 -6.67 -1.37
C SER A 74 -19.91 -5.68 -2.52
N ARG A 75 -20.70 -6.03 -3.54
CA ARG A 75 -21.09 -5.07 -4.60
C ARG A 75 -21.84 -3.83 -4.07
N HIS A 76 -22.36 -3.91 -2.84
CA HIS A 76 -23.06 -2.83 -2.16
C HIS A 76 -22.19 -2.16 -1.07
N GLU A 77 -20.89 -2.46 -1.03
CA GLU A 77 -19.97 -1.86 -0.06
C GLU A 77 -19.85 -0.34 -0.27
N ASP A 78 -19.64 0.40 0.81
CA ASP A 78 -19.39 1.83 0.72
C ASP A 78 -18.00 2.13 0.14
N VAL A 79 -17.93 3.07 -0.81
CA VAL A 79 -16.71 3.51 -1.48
C VAL A 79 -15.59 3.84 -0.48
N ARG A 80 -15.90 4.47 0.66
CA ARG A 80 -14.87 4.83 1.66
C ARG A 80 -14.30 3.61 2.34
N GLU A 81 -15.13 2.62 2.66
CA GLU A 81 -14.65 1.37 3.25
C GLU A 81 -13.79 0.60 2.23
N VAL A 82 -14.16 0.61 0.95
CA VAL A 82 -13.32 0.02 -0.10
C VAL A 82 -11.99 0.76 -0.24
N ALA A 83 -11.98 2.09 -0.22
CA ALA A 83 -10.76 2.89 -0.25
C ALA A 83 -9.85 2.58 0.95
N ARG A 84 -10.45 2.47 2.15
CA ARG A 84 -9.75 2.09 3.38
C ARG A 84 -9.13 0.70 3.27
N LEU A 85 -9.88 -0.30 2.82
CA LEU A 85 -9.37 -1.65 2.62
C LEU A 85 -8.22 -1.67 1.60
N MET A 86 -8.29 -0.84 0.54
CA MET A 86 -7.20 -0.70 -0.43
C MET A 86 -5.93 -0.10 0.19
N VAL A 87 -6.06 0.97 0.98
CA VAL A 87 -4.93 1.63 1.66
C VAL A 87 -4.31 0.74 2.72
N GLU A 88 -5.12 0.20 3.65
CA GLU A 88 -4.65 -0.63 4.77
C GLU A 88 -3.94 -1.92 4.31
N ASN A 89 -4.36 -2.47 3.16
CA ASN A 89 -3.76 -3.70 2.61
C ASN A 89 -2.71 -3.42 1.53
N GLU A 90 -2.45 -2.15 1.21
CA GLU A 90 -1.57 -1.71 0.11
C GLU A 90 -1.93 -2.37 -1.24
N LEU A 91 -3.23 -2.56 -1.48
CA LEU A 91 -3.76 -3.21 -2.69
C LEU A 91 -4.56 -2.19 -3.51
N LYS A 92 -4.24 -2.09 -4.81
CA LYS A 92 -4.98 -1.22 -5.74
C LYS A 92 -6.18 -1.90 -6.40
N MET A 93 -6.46 -3.14 -6.01
CA MET A 93 -7.53 -3.96 -6.55
C MET A 93 -8.07 -4.88 -5.46
N LEU A 94 -9.39 -4.93 -5.31
CA LEU A 94 -10.07 -5.83 -4.38
C LEU A 94 -11.13 -6.67 -5.11
N PRO A 95 -11.30 -7.95 -4.75
CA PRO A 95 -12.32 -8.80 -5.33
C PRO A 95 -13.71 -8.47 -4.78
N VAL A 96 -14.69 -8.47 -5.69
CA VAL A 96 -16.09 -8.18 -5.40
C VAL A 96 -16.90 -9.48 -5.45
N PHE A 97 -17.75 -9.67 -4.45
CA PHE A 97 -18.63 -10.81 -4.29
C PHE A 97 -20.09 -10.38 -4.19
N ASP A 98 -21.01 -11.24 -4.63
CA ASP A 98 -22.45 -11.08 -4.39
C ASP A 98 -22.89 -11.66 -3.03
N GLU A 99 -24.18 -11.49 -2.70
CA GLU A 99 -24.79 -12.01 -1.48
C GLU A 99 -24.66 -13.55 -1.31
N GLY A 100 -24.38 -14.28 -2.40
CA GLY A 100 -24.15 -15.72 -2.40
C GLY A 100 -22.69 -16.13 -2.25
N GLU A 101 -21.81 -15.20 -1.86
CA GLU A 101 -20.35 -15.36 -1.85
C GLU A 101 -19.77 -15.73 -3.23
N LYS A 102 -20.49 -15.44 -4.31
CA LYS A 102 -19.99 -15.69 -5.66
C LYS A 102 -19.12 -14.52 -6.10
N PHE A 103 -17.91 -14.81 -6.54
CA PHE A 103 -17.05 -13.82 -7.18
C PHE A 103 -17.71 -13.27 -8.45
N VAL A 104 -17.83 -11.94 -8.55
CA VAL A 104 -18.49 -11.27 -9.68
C VAL A 104 -17.56 -10.36 -10.49
N GLY A 105 -16.44 -9.94 -9.91
CA GLY A 105 -15.48 -9.05 -10.56
C GLY A 105 -14.53 -8.42 -9.55
N VAL A 106 -13.91 -7.31 -9.94
CA VAL A 106 -13.00 -6.55 -9.08
C VAL A 106 -13.37 -5.08 -9.05
N VAL A 107 -12.95 -4.39 -8.01
CA VAL A 107 -12.92 -2.93 -7.95
C VAL A 107 -11.46 -2.49 -7.98
N LYS A 108 -11.15 -1.53 -8.87
CA LYS A 108 -9.80 -0.96 -9.04
C LYS A 108 -9.75 0.42 -8.41
N ALA A 109 -8.62 0.78 -7.83
CA ALA A 109 -8.38 2.09 -7.24
C ALA A 109 -8.73 3.25 -8.18
N MET A 110 -8.33 3.13 -9.45
CA MET A 110 -8.57 4.15 -10.46
C MET A 110 -10.06 4.35 -10.74
N ASN A 111 -10.82 3.27 -10.92
CA ASN A 111 -12.27 3.34 -11.12
C ASN A 111 -12.99 3.90 -9.88
N LEU A 112 -12.46 3.60 -8.69
CA LEU A 112 -13.04 4.07 -7.43
C LEU A 112 -12.90 5.58 -7.28
N VAL A 113 -11.72 6.15 -7.57
CA VAL A 113 -11.48 7.60 -7.48
C VAL A 113 -12.15 8.39 -8.63
N ASP A 114 -12.30 7.77 -9.81
CA ASP A 114 -13.04 8.33 -10.95
C ASP A 114 -14.53 8.57 -10.60
N GLU A 115 -15.17 7.57 -9.98
CA GLU A 115 -16.60 7.68 -9.58
C GLU A 115 -16.87 8.81 -8.58
N VAL A 116 -15.89 9.14 -7.72
CA VAL A 116 -16.02 10.18 -6.70
C VAL A 116 -15.25 11.45 -7.04
N GLN A 117 -14.82 11.63 -8.29
CA GLN A 117 -14.02 12.77 -8.73
C GLN A 117 -14.68 14.12 -8.37
N GLU A 118 -15.99 14.24 -8.58
CA GLU A 118 -16.77 15.44 -8.23
C GLU A 118 -16.79 15.73 -6.72
N ASN A 119 -16.74 14.69 -5.89
CA ASN A 119 -16.65 14.84 -4.43
C ASN A 119 -15.26 15.30 -3.99
N LEU A 120 -14.21 14.89 -4.71
CA LEU A 120 -12.82 15.27 -4.43
C LEU A 120 -12.53 16.74 -4.79
N ASN A 121 -13.37 17.39 -5.61
CA ASN A 121 -13.24 18.83 -5.90
C ASN A 121 -13.41 19.75 -4.68
N ALA A 122 -13.84 19.20 -3.53
CA ALA A 122 -13.90 19.93 -2.27
C ALA A 122 -12.52 20.10 -1.60
N LEU A 123 -11.52 19.35 -2.03
CA LEU A 123 -10.14 19.41 -1.55
C LEU A 123 -9.22 20.00 -2.61
N ASP A 124 -8.20 20.71 -2.16
CA ASP A 124 -7.10 21.14 -3.01
C ASP A 124 -5.97 20.09 -2.94
N VAL A 125 -5.11 20.06 -3.97
CA VAL A 125 -3.95 19.17 -4.00
C VAL A 125 -3.06 19.40 -2.76
N GLU A 126 -2.99 20.65 -2.28
CA GLU A 126 -2.20 21.02 -1.09
C GLU A 126 -2.61 20.31 0.20
N ASP A 127 -3.86 19.83 0.28
CA ASP A 127 -4.39 19.13 1.45
C ASP A 127 -3.88 17.69 1.59
N VAL A 128 -3.39 17.09 0.49
CA VAL A 128 -3.14 15.63 0.42
C VAL A 128 -1.76 15.25 -0.12
N TYR A 129 -1.09 16.13 -0.85
CA TYR A 129 0.16 15.76 -1.52
C TYR A 129 1.32 15.51 -0.54
N THR A 130 2.24 14.64 -0.93
CA THR A 130 3.45 14.37 -0.15
C THR A 130 4.51 15.44 -0.40
N GLN A 131 4.91 16.15 0.66
CA GLN A 131 5.92 17.23 0.62
C GLN A 131 7.38 16.75 0.71
N ASP A 132 7.63 15.68 1.47
CA ASP A 132 8.98 15.09 1.63
C ASP A 132 9.35 14.26 0.40
N LEU A 133 9.66 14.96 -0.69
CA LEU A 133 9.91 14.35 -1.97
C LEU A 133 11.31 13.74 -2.05
N ILE A 134 11.33 12.42 -2.19
CA ILE A 134 12.52 11.71 -2.66
C ILE A 134 12.58 11.88 -4.18
N SER A 135 13.67 12.46 -4.67
CA SER A 135 13.94 12.68 -6.09
C SER A 135 15.35 12.23 -6.46
N VAL A 136 15.61 12.09 -7.76
CA VAL A 136 16.93 11.74 -8.32
C VAL A 136 17.33 12.73 -9.41
N GLU A 137 18.63 12.79 -9.72
CA GLU A 137 19.14 13.59 -10.84
C GLU A 137 19.15 12.78 -12.13
N ARG A 138 19.20 13.46 -13.28
CA ARG A 138 19.19 12.83 -14.61
C ARG A 138 20.34 11.83 -14.85
N GLU A 139 21.48 12.03 -14.18
CA GLU A 139 22.67 11.18 -14.26
C GLU A 139 22.70 10.08 -13.19
N THR A 140 21.74 10.05 -12.25
CA THR A 140 21.64 8.99 -11.24
C THR A 140 21.45 7.66 -11.96
N THR A 141 22.21 6.63 -11.59
CA THR A 141 22.16 5.37 -12.33
C THR A 141 20.90 4.58 -12.02
N VAL A 142 20.45 3.73 -12.96
CA VAL A 142 19.31 2.83 -12.77
C VAL A 142 19.46 1.98 -11.51
N GLY A 143 20.67 1.50 -11.21
CA GLY A 143 20.94 0.75 -9.98
C GLY A 143 20.67 1.56 -8.71
N GLN A 144 21.05 2.84 -8.71
CA GLN A 144 20.75 3.75 -7.60
C GLN A 144 19.25 4.07 -7.52
N VAL A 145 18.60 4.29 -8.67
CA VAL A 145 17.13 4.50 -8.72
C VAL A 145 16.40 3.30 -8.11
N ILE A 146 16.74 2.07 -8.50
CA ILE A 146 16.16 0.85 -7.91
C ILE A 146 16.36 0.83 -6.40
N ASN A 147 17.56 1.18 -5.93
CA ASN A 147 17.85 1.25 -4.50
C ASN A 147 16.93 2.25 -3.78
N HIS A 148 16.75 3.46 -4.33
CA HIS A 148 15.83 4.46 -3.78
C HIS A 148 14.39 3.95 -3.73
N LEU A 149 13.90 3.28 -4.80
CA LEU A 149 12.55 2.71 -4.83
C LEU A 149 12.36 1.64 -3.74
N LEU A 150 13.35 0.77 -3.54
CA LEU A 150 13.28 -0.33 -2.58
C LEU A 150 13.43 0.13 -1.13
N GLU A 151 14.45 0.96 -0.83
CA GLU A 151 14.73 1.44 0.53
C GLU A 151 13.58 2.28 1.07
N ASN A 152 13.01 3.14 0.22
CA ASN A 152 11.95 4.06 0.61
C ASN A 152 10.56 3.48 0.38
N ARG A 153 10.47 2.24 -0.12
CA ARG A 153 9.21 1.52 -0.40
C ARG A 153 8.26 2.29 -1.34
N ILE A 154 8.81 3.12 -2.22
CA ILE A 154 8.06 3.92 -3.18
C ILE A 154 8.06 3.25 -4.56
N SER A 155 7.00 3.49 -5.33
CA SER A 155 6.82 2.85 -6.64
C SER A 155 7.40 3.64 -7.82
N ARG A 156 7.79 4.89 -7.57
CA ARG A 156 8.30 5.84 -8.54
C ARG A 156 9.09 6.94 -7.85
N VAL A 157 9.92 7.62 -8.63
CA VAL A 157 10.75 8.73 -8.19
C VAL A 157 10.78 9.81 -9.29
N PRO A 158 10.53 11.08 -8.95
CA PRO A 158 10.77 12.20 -9.86
C PRO A 158 12.24 12.36 -10.21
N VAL A 159 12.49 12.73 -11.46
CA VAL A 159 13.79 13.20 -11.92
C VAL A 159 13.77 14.73 -11.92
N VAL A 160 14.61 15.34 -11.10
CA VAL A 160 14.64 16.79 -10.87
C VAL A 160 16.03 17.34 -11.21
N GLU A 161 16.08 18.46 -11.92
CA GLU A 161 17.31 19.20 -12.22
C GLU A 161 17.07 20.69 -12.01
N ASP A 162 17.97 21.36 -11.29
CA ASP A 162 17.86 22.80 -10.95
C ASP A 162 16.51 23.23 -10.35
N GLY A 163 15.83 22.33 -9.62
CA GLY A 163 14.53 22.55 -8.99
C GLY A 163 13.33 22.17 -9.86
N ALA A 164 13.51 21.98 -11.17
CA ALA A 164 12.44 21.68 -12.11
C ALA A 164 12.26 20.18 -12.37
N ALA A 165 11.02 19.76 -12.66
CA ALA A 165 10.68 18.40 -13.02
C ALA A 165 11.08 18.06 -14.46
N GLU A 166 12.08 17.20 -14.65
CA GLU A 166 12.53 16.76 -15.98
C GLU A 166 11.79 15.49 -16.45
N GLY A 167 11.37 14.63 -15.51
CA GLY A 167 10.73 13.36 -15.82
C GLY A 167 10.39 12.53 -14.59
N MET A 168 10.01 11.28 -14.81
CA MET A 168 9.70 10.32 -13.75
C MET A 168 10.23 8.93 -14.10
N VAL A 169 10.75 8.22 -13.10
CA VAL A 169 11.10 6.80 -13.23
C VAL A 169 10.25 5.99 -12.26
N SER A 170 9.46 5.06 -12.80
CA SER A 170 8.68 4.10 -12.04
C SER A 170 9.21 2.68 -12.18
N MET A 171 8.79 1.78 -11.29
CA MET A 171 9.08 0.35 -11.44
C MET A 171 8.60 -0.19 -12.80
N SER A 172 7.51 0.34 -13.37
CA SER A 172 7.00 -0.07 -14.69
C SER A 172 7.96 0.34 -15.81
N ASP A 173 8.48 1.56 -15.77
CA ASP A 173 9.43 2.05 -16.78
C ASP A 173 10.70 1.18 -16.81
N LEU A 174 11.19 0.77 -15.63
CA LEU A 174 12.36 -0.10 -15.50
C LEU A 174 12.13 -1.51 -16.06
N VAL A 175 10.94 -2.08 -15.84
CA VAL A 175 10.56 -3.38 -16.42
C VAL A 175 10.42 -3.27 -17.94
N GLU A 176 9.70 -2.26 -18.42
CA GLU A 176 9.49 -2.05 -19.86
C GLU A 176 10.81 -1.83 -20.60
N PHE A 177 11.71 -1.02 -20.03
CA PHE A 177 13.02 -0.78 -20.61
C PHE A 177 13.83 -2.08 -20.75
N THR A 178 13.77 -2.95 -19.74
CA THR A 178 14.43 -4.26 -19.77
C THR A 178 13.90 -5.14 -20.90
N VAL A 179 12.58 -5.16 -21.12
CA VAL A 179 11.95 -5.93 -22.20
C VAL A 179 12.31 -5.36 -23.58
N ARG A 180 12.26 -4.03 -23.75
CA ARG A 180 12.57 -3.37 -25.03
C ARG A 180 14.01 -3.62 -25.52
N GLN A 181 15.00 -3.69 -24.62
CA GLN A 181 16.38 -4.01 -24.99
C GLN A 181 16.51 -5.44 -25.55
N VAL A 182 15.78 -6.40 -24.98
CA VAL A 182 15.81 -7.82 -25.40
C VAL A 182 15.24 -8.04 -26.81
N ASP A 183 14.25 -7.24 -27.21
CA ASP A 183 13.62 -7.35 -28.52
C ASP A 183 14.46 -6.70 -29.64
N GLN A 184 15.21 -5.64 -29.35
CA GLN A 184 16.08 -4.99 -30.34
C GLN A 184 17.29 -5.85 -30.72
N GLU A 185 17.77 -6.72 -29.81
CA GLU A 185 18.93 -7.58 -30.04
C GLU A 185 18.60 -8.88 -30.83
N GLN A 186 17.31 -9.23 -30.98
CA GLN A 186 16.89 -10.39 -31.79
C GLN A 186 16.65 -10.05 -33.28
N GLY A 187 16.82 -8.78 -33.69
CA GLY A 187 16.58 -8.28 -35.05
C GLY A 187 17.69 -8.50 -36.09
N GLY A 188 18.66 -9.37 -35.82
CA GLY A 188 19.74 -9.71 -36.76
C GLY A 188 19.31 -10.74 -37.80
N ASN A 189 18.60 -10.33 -38.85
CA ASN A 189 18.34 -11.20 -40.00
C ASN A 189 19.65 -11.64 -40.67
N ALA A 190 20.01 -12.91 -40.51
CA ALA A 190 21.04 -13.58 -41.33
C ALA A 190 20.42 -14.06 -42.66
N ASP A 191 19.85 -13.14 -43.44
CA ASP A 191 19.42 -13.41 -44.82
C ASP A 191 19.89 -12.27 -45.73
N GLY A 192 21.18 -12.31 -46.01
CA GLY A 192 21.89 -11.47 -46.97
C GLY A 192 23.00 -12.28 -47.63
N PHE A 193 22.63 -13.41 -48.25
CA PHE A 193 23.52 -14.20 -49.09
C PHE A 193 23.75 -13.47 -50.42
N ASP A 194 24.64 -12.48 -50.42
CA ASP A 194 25.24 -11.97 -51.66
C ASP A 194 26.50 -12.78 -51.94
N GLY A 195 26.32 -13.86 -52.70
CA GLY A 195 27.42 -14.64 -53.24
C GLY A 195 28.17 -13.85 -54.30
N HIS A 196 29.37 -13.38 -53.98
CA HIS A 196 30.46 -13.13 -54.94
C HIS A 196 31.78 -13.61 -54.33
N GLY A 197 32.50 -14.42 -55.12
CA GLY A 197 33.62 -15.23 -54.67
C GLY A 197 34.91 -14.48 -54.33
N GLY A 198 35.70 -15.14 -53.47
CA GLY A 198 37.10 -14.86 -53.24
C GLY A 198 37.77 -16.11 -52.66
N GLU A 199 38.68 -16.69 -53.43
CA GLU A 199 39.52 -17.81 -53.01
C GLU A 199 40.47 -17.38 -51.89
N GLY A 200 40.58 -18.22 -50.86
CA GLY A 200 41.78 -18.27 -50.01
C GLY A 200 41.55 -17.97 -48.53
N SER A 201 41.16 -18.99 -47.76
CA SER A 201 41.85 -19.37 -46.51
C SER A 201 41.16 -20.58 -45.89
N THR A 202 41.79 -21.74 -46.04
CA THR A 202 41.49 -22.93 -45.25
C THR A 202 42.02 -22.70 -43.83
N ALA A 203 41.17 -22.30 -42.88
CA ALA A 203 41.41 -22.45 -41.45
C ALA A 203 40.12 -22.27 -40.64
N ASP A 204 39.67 -23.38 -40.03
CA ASP A 204 38.93 -23.44 -38.76
C ASP A 204 37.65 -22.61 -38.57
N PHE A 205 36.59 -22.95 -39.30
CA PHE A 205 35.22 -22.69 -38.82
C PHE A 205 34.74 -23.86 -37.96
N ARG A 206 35.03 -23.80 -36.65
CA ARG A 206 34.15 -24.44 -35.67
C ARG A 206 32.92 -23.56 -35.55
N ALA A 207 31.76 -24.14 -35.87
CA ALA A 207 30.46 -23.57 -35.58
C ALA A 207 30.41 -23.16 -34.10
N SER A 208 30.50 -21.86 -33.85
CA SER A 208 30.08 -21.28 -32.58
C SER A 208 28.56 -21.22 -32.61
N SER A 209 27.96 -22.35 -32.23
CA SER A 209 26.65 -22.41 -31.60
C SER A 209 26.44 -21.16 -30.74
N GLY A 210 25.47 -20.32 -31.11
CA GLY A 210 25.05 -19.15 -30.33
C GLY A 210 24.79 -19.55 -28.89
N GLY A 211 25.79 -19.31 -28.04
CA GLY A 211 25.76 -19.69 -26.64
C GLY A 211 24.96 -18.66 -25.87
N TYR A 212 24.00 -19.14 -25.09
CA TYR A 212 23.36 -18.44 -23.98
C TYR A 212 24.41 -18.11 -22.89
N GLY A 213 25.37 -17.23 -23.20
CA GLY A 213 26.59 -17.04 -22.39
C GLY A 213 26.97 -15.61 -22.03
N GLU A 214 26.37 -14.57 -22.65
CA GLU A 214 26.78 -13.17 -22.44
C GLU A 214 25.87 -12.35 -21.51
N ARG A 215 24.78 -12.93 -20.99
CA ARG A 215 23.76 -12.18 -20.21
C ARG A 215 24.25 -11.53 -18.92
N ALA A 216 25.29 -12.05 -18.27
CA ALA A 216 25.81 -11.49 -17.03
C ALA A 216 26.52 -10.14 -17.23
N GLY A 217 27.01 -9.84 -18.44
CA GLY A 217 27.64 -8.56 -18.78
C GLY A 217 26.63 -7.47 -19.11
N ASP A 218 25.48 -7.83 -19.72
CA ASP A 218 24.47 -6.85 -20.13
C ASP A 218 23.60 -6.36 -18.97
N SER A 219 23.29 -7.20 -17.97
CA SER A 219 22.61 -6.71 -16.76
C SER A 219 23.45 -5.70 -15.98
N ALA A 220 24.78 -5.83 -15.98
CA ALA A 220 25.66 -4.84 -15.35
C ALA A 220 25.62 -3.49 -16.08
N ARG A 221 25.55 -3.50 -17.42
CA ARG A 221 25.45 -2.27 -18.24
C ARG A 221 24.12 -1.54 -18.03
N LEU A 222 23.02 -2.26 -17.81
CA LEU A 222 21.71 -1.66 -17.55
C LEU A 222 21.68 -0.88 -16.24
N LEU A 223 22.31 -1.41 -15.19
CA LEU A 223 22.35 -0.76 -13.88
C LEU A 223 23.19 0.52 -13.88
N ASP A 224 24.14 0.63 -14.83
CA ASP A 224 25.00 1.79 -15.02
C ASP A 224 24.36 2.88 -15.91
N LEU A 225 23.22 2.60 -16.56
CA LEU A 225 22.53 3.59 -17.38
C LEU A 225 22.02 4.74 -16.50
N PRO A 226 22.06 5.99 -16.99
CA PRO A 226 21.51 7.13 -16.28
C PRO A 226 19.98 7.14 -16.33
N ALA A 227 19.35 7.72 -15.32
CA ALA A 227 17.89 7.81 -15.19
C ALA A 227 17.22 8.41 -16.43
N ARG A 228 17.87 9.40 -17.08
CA ARG A 228 17.36 10.02 -18.32
C ARG A 228 17.10 9.06 -19.48
N ASP A 229 17.77 7.91 -19.50
CA ASP A 229 17.67 6.94 -20.60
C ASP A 229 16.48 5.97 -20.40
N VAL A 230 15.94 5.90 -19.18
CA VAL A 230 14.82 5.02 -18.80
C VAL A 230 13.58 5.79 -18.33
N MET A 231 13.71 7.09 -18.03
CA MET A 231 12.60 7.89 -17.52
C MET A 231 11.54 8.14 -18.59
N THR A 232 10.29 8.29 -18.15
CA THR A 232 9.26 8.92 -18.97
C THR A 232 9.51 10.44 -18.98
N PRO A 233 9.81 11.04 -20.14
CA PRO A 233 10.14 12.47 -20.24
C PRO A 233 8.89 13.34 -20.15
N ALA A 234 9.06 14.59 -19.69
CA ALA A 234 7.97 15.54 -19.43
C ALA A 234 6.98 14.98 -18.41
N ALA A 235 7.40 15.01 -17.14
CA ALA A 235 6.53 14.59 -16.06
C ALA A 235 5.21 15.37 -16.08
N TYR A 236 4.11 14.67 -15.86
CA TYR A 236 2.83 15.33 -15.71
C TYR A 236 2.80 16.05 -14.38
N THR A 237 2.54 17.35 -14.42
CA THR A 237 2.55 18.25 -13.26
C THR A 237 1.15 18.74 -12.91
N THR A 238 1.00 19.19 -11.66
CA THR A 238 -0.15 19.95 -11.14
C THR A 238 0.37 21.00 -10.16
N THR A 239 -0.51 21.85 -9.62
CA THR A 239 -0.16 22.88 -8.63
C THR A 239 -0.81 22.60 -7.28
N PRO A 240 -0.26 23.11 -6.16
CA PRO A 240 -0.86 22.93 -4.83
C PRO A 240 -2.32 23.41 -4.76
N ARG A 241 -2.66 24.48 -5.50
CA ARG A 241 -4.01 25.08 -5.49
C ARG A 241 -4.97 24.47 -6.50
N ALA A 242 -4.55 23.45 -7.26
CA ALA A 242 -5.45 22.74 -8.15
C ALA A 242 -6.44 21.90 -7.33
N GLN A 243 -7.66 21.75 -7.83
CA GLN A 243 -8.65 20.88 -7.18
C GLN A 243 -8.20 19.42 -7.32
N LEU A 244 -8.37 18.62 -6.26
CA LEU A 244 -7.93 17.23 -6.26
C LEU A 244 -8.69 16.38 -7.31
N GLY A 245 -9.99 16.64 -7.51
CA GLY A 245 -10.76 15.97 -8.55
C GLY A 245 -10.26 16.30 -9.96
N ASP A 246 -9.85 17.53 -10.25
CA ASP A 246 -9.22 17.88 -11.53
C ASP A 246 -7.89 17.14 -11.72
N ALA A 247 -7.07 17.05 -10.66
CA ALA A 247 -5.82 16.29 -10.69
C ALA A 247 -6.05 14.79 -10.97
N ILE A 248 -7.12 14.19 -10.42
CA ILE A 248 -7.52 12.81 -10.75
C ILE A 248 -7.99 12.69 -12.20
N GLY A 249 -8.77 13.65 -12.69
CA GLY A 249 -9.16 13.73 -14.10
C GLY A 249 -7.95 13.74 -15.03
N GLU A 250 -6.94 14.54 -14.72
CA GLU A 250 -5.69 14.56 -15.46
C GLU A 250 -4.95 13.21 -15.42
N MET A 251 -4.90 12.55 -14.26
CA MET A 251 -4.29 11.23 -14.11
C MET A 251 -4.96 10.20 -15.03
N LEU A 252 -6.29 10.21 -15.10
CA LEU A 252 -7.08 9.33 -15.96
C LEU A 252 -6.81 9.60 -17.45
N GLU A 253 -6.88 10.86 -17.88
CA GLU A 253 -6.65 11.26 -19.27
C GLU A 253 -5.25 10.87 -19.77
N LYS A 254 -4.26 11.01 -18.88
CA LYS A 254 -2.85 10.75 -19.16
C LYS A 254 -2.45 9.29 -18.92
N ASN A 255 -3.39 8.44 -18.46
CA ASN A 255 -3.17 7.08 -18.00
C ASN A 255 -1.97 6.95 -17.05
N CYS A 256 -1.86 7.87 -16.10
CA CYS A 256 -0.85 7.86 -15.04
C CYS A 256 -1.52 7.76 -13.68
N SER A 257 -0.76 7.41 -12.64
CA SER A 257 -1.32 7.31 -11.28
C SER A 257 -0.69 8.29 -10.28
N SER A 258 0.00 9.30 -10.81
CA SER A 258 0.61 10.38 -10.02
C SER A 258 0.90 11.61 -10.89
N LEU A 259 0.90 12.77 -10.25
CA LEU A 259 1.35 14.04 -10.80
C LEU A 259 2.41 14.64 -9.88
N ILE A 260 3.42 15.29 -10.45
CA ILE A 260 4.38 16.06 -9.69
C ILE A 260 3.74 17.41 -9.34
N VAL A 261 3.83 17.82 -8.09
CA VAL A 261 3.31 19.11 -7.65
C VAL A 261 4.43 20.15 -7.80
N VAL A 262 4.17 21.18 -8.58
CA VAL A 262 5.11 22.29 -8.84
C VAL A 262 4.50 23.62 -8.40
N GLU A 263 5.33 24.52 -7.90
CA GLU A 263 4.91 25.88 -7.57
C GLU A 263 4.70 26.71 -8.84
N GLU A 264 3.59 27.42 -8.93
CA GLU A 264 3.16 28.09 -10.16
C GLU A 264 4.10 29.25 -10.56
N GLU A 265 4.72 29.91 -9.58
CA GLU A 265 5.59 31.06 -9.83
C GLU A 265 7.02 30.68 -10.22
N THR A 266 7.54 29.56 -9.70
CA THR A 266 8.96 29.20 -9.83
C THR A 266 9.19 27.95 -10.66
N ASP A 267 8.16 27.13 -10.90
CA ASP A 267 8.24 25.79 -11.49
C ASP A 267 9.07 24.80 -10.64
N ASP A 268 9.32 25.18 -9.37
CA ASP A 268 10.04 24.31 -8.44
C ASP A 268 9.13 23.15 -8.01
N VAL A 269 9.71 21.96 -7.99
CA VAL A 269 9.04 20.77 -7.48
C VAL A 269 8.88 20.87 -5.96
N VAL A 270 7.63 20.87 -5.50
CA VAL A 270 7.28 20.97 -4.09
C VAL A 270 6.72 19.65 -3.53
N GLY A 271 6.35 18.70 -4.39
CA GLY A 271 5.94 17.37 -3.94
C GLY A 271 5.36 16.47 -5.03
N ILE A 272 4.62 15.45 -4.62
CA ILE A 272 3.94 14.51 -5.52
C ILE A 272 2.56 14.17 -4.96
N VAL A 273 1.57 14.05 -5.84
CA VAL A 273 0.23 13.56 -5.52
C VAL A 273 -0.06 12.30 -6.33
N THR A 274 -0.68 11.31 -5.72
CA THR A 274 -0.94 9.99 -6.28
C THR A 274 -2.40 9.56 -6.05
N VAL A 275 -2.83 8.54 -6.80
CA VAL A 275 -4.14 7.90 -6.55
C VAL A 275 -4.25 7.39 -5.12
N THR A 276 -3.15 6.97 -4.50
CA THR A 276 -3.16 6.50 -3.10
C THR A 276 -3.47 7.64 -2.14
N ASP A 277 -2.96 8.85 -2.38
CA ASP A 277 -3.25 10.02 -1.55
C ASP A 277 -4.73 10.43 -1.67
N ALA A 278 -5.29 10.31 -2.88
CA ALA A 278 -6.73 10.52 -3.09
C ALA A 278 -7.60 9.44 -2.42
N LEU A 279 -7.18 8.17 -2.45
CA LEU A 279 -7.85 7.11 -1.71
C LEU A 279 -7.80 7.37 -0.20
N ASP A 280 -6.64 7.77 0.31
CA ASP A 280 -6.43 8.07 1.73
C ASP A 280 -7.31 9.25 2.17
N ALA A 281 -7.43 10.29 1.33
CA ALA A 281 -8.35 11.41 1.55
C ALA A 281 -9.82 10.98 1.64
N LEU A 282 -10.24 9.93 0.93
CA LEU A 282 -11.60 9.37 1.04
C LEU A 282 -11.82 8.62 2.36
N THR A 283 -10.75 8.12 2.98
CA THR A 283 -10.83 7.49 4.31
C THR A 283 -10.97 8.54 5.42
N ASN A 284 -10.42 9.74 5.19
CA ASN A 284 -10.51 10.89 6.09
C ASN A 284 -11.89 11.56 5.98
N SER A 285 -12.87 10.94 6.63
CA SER A 285 -14.14 11.58 6.99
C SER A 285 -13.95 12.29 8.35
N ASP A 286 -14.75 13.30 8.66
CA ASP A 286 -14.90 13.93 10.00
C ASP A 286 -15.31 12.95 11.15
N GLU A 287 -15.13 11.64 10.97
CA GLU A 287 -14.95 10.66 12.04
C GLU A 287 -13.48 10.23 11.97
N GLU A 288 -12.62 10.89 12.75
CA GLU A 288 -11.34 10.31 13.16
C GLU A 288 -11.65 8.95 13.81
N ARG A 289 -11.63 7.87 13.03
CA ARG A 289 -11.70 6.53 13.60
C ARG A 289 -10.44 6.36 14.44
N ILE A 290 -10.65 6.28 15.75
CA ILE A 290 -9.58 6.20 16.74
C ILE A 290 -8.67 5.02 16.37
N PRO A 291 -7.37 5.23 16.17
CA PRO A 291 -6.43 4.16 15.90
C PRO A 291 -6.45 3.13 17.05
N VAL A 292 -7.03 1.94 16.81
CA VAL A 292 -7.11 0.86 17.81
C VAL A 292 -6.08 -0.24 17.51
N GLN A 293 -5.03 -0.31 18.32
CA GLN A 293 -4.05 -1.39 18.29
C GLN A 293 -4.50 -2.54 19.19
N ILE A 294 -4.69 -3.71 18.60
CA ILE A 294 -5.08 -4.93 19.31
C ILE A 294 -3.92 -5.93 19.30
N PHE A 295 -3.49 -6.34 20.48
CA PHE A 295 -2.46 -7.36 20.68
C PHE A 295 -3.11 -8.71 21.04
N ASN A 296 -2.51 -9.82 20.58
CA ASN A 296 -2.99 -11.20 20.80
C ASN A 296 -4.37 -11.51 20.22
N VAL A 297 -4.56 -11.09 18.97
CA VAL A 297 -5.77 -11.22 18.13
C VAL A 297 -6.28 -12.66 18.00
N LYS A 298 -5.42 -13.67 18.22
CA LYS A 298 -5.81 -15.09 18.20
C LYS A 298 -6.81 -15.49 19.31
N MET A 299 -7.06 -14.60 20.28
CA MET A 299 -7.94 -14.83 21.43
C MET A 299 -9.36 -14.27 21.25
N LEU A 300 -9.65 -13.70 20.07
CA LEU A 300 -10.87 -12.98 19.72
C LEU A 300 -12.00 -13.89 19.20
N ASP A 301 -12.18 -15.08 19.79
CA ASP A 301 -13.11 -16.09 19.26
C ASP A 301 -14.57 -15.60 19.16
N THR A 302 -15.04 -14.79 20.12
CA THR A 302 -16.41 -14.22 20.13
C THR A 302 -16.46 -12.70 19.97
N LEU A 303 -15.32 -12.03 19.98
CA LEU A 303 -15.21 -10.57 19.97
C LEU A 303 -14.46 -10.14 18.71
N SER A 304 -15.11 -9.49 17.75
CA SER A 304 -14.39 -9.05 16.54
C SER A 304 -13.56 -7.79 16.81
N ARG A 305 -12.59 -7.51 15.93
CA ARG A 305 -11.85 -6.23 15.95
C ARG A 305 -12.80 -5.03 15.77
N GLU A 306 -13.86 -5.20 14.98
CA GLU A 306 -14.89 -4.19 14.75
C GLU A 306 -15.69 -3.90 16.02
N ASP A 307 -15.99 -4.92 16.83
CA ASP A 307 -16.69 -4.73 18.10
C ASP A 307 -15.82 -3.98 19.12
N VAL A 308 -14.50 -4.24 19.11
CA VAL A 308 -13.53 -3.48 19.92
C VAL A 308 -13.48 -2.03 19.46
N ALA A 309 -13.30 -1.77 18.16
CA ALA A 309 -13.23 -0.42 17.61
C ALA A 309 -14.51 0.38 17.91
N ARG A 310 -15.68 -0.22 17.62
CA ARG A 310 -17.00 0.38 17.89
C ARG A 310 -17.16 0.74 19.37
N ARG A 311 -16.72 -0.12 20.30
CA ARG A 311 -16.82 0.17 21.73
C ARG A 311 -15.94 1.34 22.17
N ILE A 312 -14.75 1.50 21.58
CA ILE A 312 -13.85 2.62 21.85
C ILE A 312 -14.42 3.93 21.27
N GLU A 313 -14.98 3.88 20.07
CA GLU A 313 -15.72 5.00 19.45
C GLU A 313 -16.93 5.41 20.29
N GLU A 314 -17.68 4.47 20.88
CA GLU A 314 -18.79 4.78 21.80
C GLU A 314 -18.32 5.53 23.06
N ILE A 315 -17.12 5.22 23.57
CA ILE A 315 -16.53 5.91 24.72
C ILE A 315 -16.16 7.35 24.32
N ASP A 316 -15.51 7.53 23.17
CA ASP A 316 -15.16 8.85 22.64
C ASP A 316 -16.40 9.72 22.37
N ALA A 317 -17.39 9.18 21.67
CA ALA A 317 -18.63 9.88 21.34
C ALA A 317 -19.45 10.30 22.58
N LYS A 318 -19.44 9.50 23.64
CA LYS A 318 -20.06 9.87 24.93
C LYS A 318 -19.33 11.00 25.64
N HIS A 319 -18.09 11.29 25.25
CA HIS A 319 -17.17 12.13 25.99
C HIS A 319 -16.59 13.27 25.14
N ALA A 320 -17.45 13.98 24.41
CA ALA A 320 -17.20 15.13 23.51
C ALA A 320 -16.39 16.34 24.05
N GLU A 321 -15.78 16.25 25.23
CA GLU A 321 -14.80 17.22 25.72
C GLU A 321 -13.36 16.69 25.61
N MET A 322 -13.16 15.46 25.18
CA MET A 322 -11.88 14.77 25.08
C MET A 322 -11.87 13.99 23.78
N ASP A 323 -10.73 14.03 23.08
CA ASP A 323 -10.54 13.27 21.85
C ASP A 323 -9.58 12.11 22.14
N ILE A 324 -9.99 10.88 21.85
CA ILE A 324 -9.13 9.71 21.92
C ILE A 324 -8.24 9.69 20.67
N LEU A 325 -6.94 9.91 20.87
CA LEU A 325 -5.93 9.95 19.81
C LEU A 325 -5.45 8.53 19.40
N GLU A 326 -5.47 7.59 20.34
CA GLU A 326 -5.06 6.19 20.13
C GLU A 326 -5.64 5.31 21.24
N ALA A 327 -6.01 4.07 20.91
CA ALA A 327 -6.36 3.05 21.88
C ALA A 327 -5.48 1.80 21.73
N LYS A 328 -4.99 1.26 22.85
CA LYS A 328 -4.27 -0.02 22.90
C LYS A 328 -5.05 -1.02 23.72
N VAL A 329 -5.38 -2.15 23.12
CA VAL A 329 -6.10 -3.25 23.74
C VAL A 329 -5.22 -4.50 23.73
N VAL A 330 -4.92 -5.03 24.92
CA VAL A 330 -4.06 -6.20 25.09
C VAL A 330 -4.86 -7.31 25.74
N PHE A 331 -4.85 -8.49 25.11
CA PHE A 331 -5.44 -9.71 25.67
C PHE A 331 -4.34 -10.66 26.15
N HIS A 332 -4.51 -11.24 27.33
CA HIS A 332 -3.61 -12.24 27.89
C HIS A 332 -4.41 -13.44 28.40
N GLU A 333 -4.17 -14.62 27.83
CA GLU A 333 -4.86 -15.86 28.20
C GLU A 333 -4.14 -16.56 29.37
N HIS A 334 -4.88 -16.98 30.38
CA HIS A 334 -4.39 -17.81 31.47
C HIS A 334 -4.72 -19.29 31.25
N GLU A 335 -3.96 -20.18 31.91
CA GLU A 335 -4.21 -21.63 31.83
C GLU A 335 -5.55 -22.06 32.46
N GLU A 336 -6.15 -21.21 33.30
CA GLU A 336 -7.43 -21.48 33.96
C GLU A 336 -8.61 -21.41 32.98
N ARG A 337 -9.51 -22.40 33.03
CA ARG A 337 -10.67 -22.49 32.13
C ARG A 337 -11.95 -22.83 32.88
N LEU A 338 -13.06 -22.18 32.52
CA LEU A 338 -14.39 -22.47 33.03
C LEU A 338 -15.32 -22.86 31.88
N ARG A 339 -15.86 -24.08 31.94
CA ARG A 339 -16.77 -24.62 30.91
C ARG A 339 -16.21 -24.54 29.48
N GLY A 340 -14.89 -24.67 29.33
CA GLY A 340 -14.19 -24.61 28.05
C GLY A 340 -13.68 -23.22 27.64
N MET A 341 -14.19 -22.15 28.26
CA MET A 341 -13.73 -20.78 28.02
C MET A 341 -12.50 -20.47 28.85
N PRO A 342 -11.42 -19.92 28.27
CA PRO A 342 -10.25 -19.51 29.03
C PRO A 342 -10.49 -18.25 29.84
N LEU A 343 -9.79 -18.13 30.97
CA LEU A 343 -9.68 -16.86 31.70
C LEU A 343 -8.75 -15.93 30.91
N VAL A 344 -9.22 -14.73 30.62
CA VAL A 344 -8.52 -13.72 29.82
C VAL A 344 -8.41 -12.44 30.63
N GLU A 345 -7.19 -11.95 30.80
CA GLU A 345 -6.92 -10.59 31.25
C GLU A 345 -6.97 -9.66 30.03
N THR A 346 -7.76 -8.60 30.10
CA THR A 346 -7.79 -7.55 29.07
C THR A 346 -7.39 -6.23 29.66
N THR A 347 -6.40 -5.58 29.06
CA THR A 347 -5.99 -4.22 29.39
C THR A 347 -6.36 -3.28 28.25
N VAL A 348 -7.16 -2.26 28.54
CA VAL A 348 -7.48 -1.15 27.63
C VAL A 348 -6.73 0.09 28.07
N ARG A 349 -6.04 0.75 27.14
CA ARG A 349 -5.36 2.03 27.35
C ARG A 349 -5.82 3.03 26.32
N LEU A 350 -6.32 4.17 26.78
CA LEU A 350 -6.73 5.29 25.94
C LEU A 350 -5.68 6.40 26.06
N PHE A 351 -5.17 6.85 24.92
CA PHE A 351 -4.32 8.01 24.80
C PHE A 351 -5.18 9.13 24.25
N THR A 352 -5.25 10.23 24.98
CA THR A 352 -6.19 11.33 24.69
C THR A 352 -5.44 12.65 24.70
N ASP A 353 -6.06 13.69 24.15
CA ASP A 353 -5.56 15.06 24.22
C ASP A 353 -5.46 15.62 25.66
N ARG A 354 -6.13 14.96 26.62
CA ARG A 354 -6.16 15.32 28.04
C ARG A 354 -5.35 14.42 28.97
N GLY A 355 -4.78 13.32 28.48
CA GLY A 355 -4.03 12.40 29.32
C GLY A 355 -4.17 10.95 28.90
N ARG A 356 -3.80 10.05 29.81
CA ARG A 356 -3.85 8.60 29.57
C ARG A 356 -4.77 7.95 30.59
N PHE A 357 -5.66 7.11 30.09
CA PHE A 357 -6.59 6.34 30.91
C PHE A 357 -6.33 4.86 30.69
N PHE A 358 -6.49 4.06 31.74
CA PHE A 358 -6.33 2.62 31.65
C PHE A 358 -7.43 1.90 32.42
N GLY A 359 -7.81 0.73 31.95
CA GLY A 359 -8.68 -0.22 32.63
C GLY A 359 -8.17 -1.63 32.38
N SER A 360 -8.20 -2.49 33.40
CA SER A 360 -7.85 -3.90 33.26
C SER A 360 -8.89 -4.76 33.97
N ALA A 361 -9.24 -5.90 33.37
CA ALA A 361 -10.16 -6.88 33.95
C ALA A 361 -9.78 -8.31 33.55
N GLU A 362 -10.02 -9.25 34.45
CA GLU A 362 -9.82 -10.69 34.24
C GLU A 362 -11.18 -11.40 34.24
N GLU A 363 -11.62 -11.93 33.09
CA GLU A 363 -12.88 -12.68 32.98
C GLU A 363 -12.76 -13.88 32.04
N TYR A 364 -13.74 -14.79 32.11
CA TYR A 364 -13.78 -15.95 31.22
C TYR A 364 -14.29 -15.56 29.83
N GLY A 365 -13.37 -15.50 28.86
CA GLY A 365 -13.64 -15.10 27.48
C GLY A 365 -13.30 -13.63 27.20
N ALA A 366 -12.76 -13.39 26.00
CA ALA A 366 -12.26 -12.07 25.59
C ALA A 366 -13.33 -10.97 25.54
N GLU A 367 -14.57 -11.32 25.18
CA GLU A 367 -15.70 -10.38 25.11
C GLU A 367 -16.05 -9.82 26.50
N SER A 368 -16.19 -10.70 27.50
CA SER A 368 -16.57 -10.30 28.85
C SER A 368 -15.43 -9.53 29.54
N SER A 369 -14.18 -9.98 29.39
CA SER A 369 -13.02 -9.28 29.95
C SER A 369 -12.80 -7.91 29.31
N PHE A 370 -12.98 -7.78 27.98
CA PHE A 370 -12.92 -6.49 27.29
C PHE A 370 -14.05 -5.55 27.71
N GLY A 371 -15.28 -6.06 27.85
CA GLY A 371 -16.43 -5.29 28.31
C GLY A 371 -16.15 -4.62 29.66
N THR A 372 -15.74 -5.42 30.65
CA THR A 372 -15.43 -4.92 32.00
C THR A 372 -14.22 -3.99 32.03
N ALA A 373 -13.15 -4.30 31.29
CA ALA A 373 -11.99 -3.41 31.18
C ALA A 373 -12.34 -2.05 30.54
N SER A 374 -13.25 -2.06 29.55
CA SER A 374 -13.76 -0.86 28.88
C SER A 374 -14.64 -0.02 29.81
N GLU A 375 -15.46 -0.65 30.66
CA GLU A 375 -16.25 0.06 31.68
C GLU A 375 -15.35 0.74 32.72
N ILE A 376 -14.29 0.06 33.18
CA ILE A 376 -13.33 0.62 34.15
C ILE A 376 -12.60 1.82 33.56
N VAL A 377 -12.16 1.75 32.30
CA VAL A 377 -11.48 2.90 31.67
C VAL A 377 -12.45 4.06 31.42
N GLU A 378 -13.71 3.79 31.07
CA GLU A 378 -14.79 4.80 30.93
C GLU A 378 -15.06 5.49 32.29
N GLU A 379 -15.11 4.74 33.39
CA GLU A 379 -15.24 5.30 34.74
C GLU A 379 -14.04 6.18 35.12
N ASN A 380 -12.81 5.73 34.83
CA ASN A 380 -11.61 6.51 35.10
C ASN A 380 -11.56 7.82 34.30
N VAL A 381 -12.08 7.83 33.07
CA VAL A 381 -12.27 9.04 32.25
C VAL A 381 -13.26 9.99 32.92
N LEU A 382 -14.36 9.47 33.50
CA LEU A 382 -15.35 10.27 34.23
C LEU A 382 -14.80 10.85 35.55
N GLU A 383 -13.99 10.09 36.29
CA GLU A 383 -13.43 10.54 37.57
C GLU A 383 -12.45 11.71 37.39
N ASP A 384 -11.69 11.74 36.30
CA ASP A 384 -10.73 12.82 36.03
C ASP A 384 -11.42 14.15 35.65
N LYS A 385 -12.57 14.09 34.96
CA LYS A 385 -13.44 15.27 34.76
C LYS A 385 -13.86 15.92 36.08
N SER A 386 -13.97 15.15 37.16
CA SER A 386 -14.30 15.69 38.49
C SER A 386 -13.13 16.44 39.15
N ARG A 387 -11.88 16.14 38.74
CA ARG A 387 -10.65 16.75 39.26
C ARG A 387 -10.27 18.03 38.50
N ASP A 388 -10.49 18.05 37.19
CA ASP A 388 -10.09 19.15 36.28
C ASP A 388 -10.90 20.45 36.46
N VAL A 389 -12.02 20.41 37.20
CA VAL A 389 -12.73 21.64 37.61
C VAL A 389 -11.93 22.45 38.65
N THR A 390 -10.86 21.90 39.24
CA THR A 390 -10.12 22.55 40.34
C THR A 390 -8.63 22.85 40.14
N SER A 391 -7.97 22.49 39.04
CA SER A 391 -6.53 22.77 38.90
C SER A 391 -6.06 22.97 37.46
N ARG A 392 -6.23 24.19 36.93
CA ARG A 392 -5.47 24.65 35.76
C ARG A 392 -4.04 25.05 36.17
N ASN A 393 -3.07 24.19 35.88
CA ASN A 393 -1.72 24.54 35.39
C ASN A 393 -0.79 23.31 35.50
N ASP A 394 -0.56 22.63 34.37
CA ASP A 394 0.79 22.29 33.86
C ASP A 394 0.64 21.32 32.69
N ARG A 395 1.01 21.77 31.48
CA ARG A 395 1.25 20.87 30.33
C ARG A 395 2.69 20.35 30.43
N PRO A 396 2.96 19.03 30.40
CA PRO A 396 4.33 18.53 30.47
C PRO A 396 5.06 18.66 29.11
N THR A 397 6.35 18.97 29.17
CA THR A 397 7.23 19.20 28.01
C THR A 397 7.73 17.92 27.32
N PRO A 398 8.17 18.02 26.05
CA PRO A 398 8.58 16.89 25.20
C PRO A 398 9.67 15.97 25.77
N GLU A 399 10.59 16.49 26.59
CA GLU A 399 11.71 15.70 27.16
C GLU A 399 11.23 14.59 28.12
N LYS A 400 10.03 14.69 28.70
CA LYS A 400 9.43 13.62 29.51
C LYS A 400 8.79 12.49 28.70
N ARG A 401 8.66 12.63 27.36
CA ARG A 401 8.16 11.57 26.47
C ARG A 401 9.23 10.50 26.21
N GLU A 402 10.48 10.92 25.97
CA GLU A 402 11.62 10.02 25.72
C GLU A 402 12.01 9.18 26.96
N GLU A 403 11.93 9.76 28.17
CA GLU A 403 12.22 9.04 29.41
C GLU A 403 11.24 7.88 29.66
N VAL A 404 10.02 7.96 29.15
CA VAL A 404 8.96 6.95 29.37
C VAL A 404 8.95 5.86 28.30
N GLU A 405 9.28 6.19 27.04
CA GLU A 405 9.49 5.18 25.98
C GLU A 405 10.61 4.20 26.35
N SER A 406 11.68 4.68 27.00
CA SER A 406 12.78 3.84 27.47
C SER A 406 12.39 2.81 28.54
N VAL A 407 11.30 3.05 29.29
CA VAL A 407 10.79 2.13 30.32
C VAL A 407 9.83 1.10 29.73
N VAL A 408 9.20 1.41 28.59
CA VAL A 408 8.26 0.52 27.89
C VAL A 408 9.01 -0.51 27.04
N ASP A 409 10.10 -0.12 26.37
CA ASP A 409 10.98 -1.06 25.66
C ASP A 409 11.59 -2.11 26.62
N TRP A 410 11.84 -1.75 27.88
CA TRP A 410 12.37 -2.67 28.90
C TRP A 410 11.38 -3.76 29.35
N TRP A 411 10.07 -3.62 29.07
CA TRP A 411 9.05 -4.60 29.48
C TRP A 411 8.53 -5.49 28.34
N VAL A 412 8.71 -5.09 27.07
CA VAL A 412 8.22 -5.87 25.91
C VAL A 412 9.22 -6.96 25.48
N GLU A 413 10.49 -6.86 25.88
CA GLU A 413 11.54 -7.86 25.58
C GLU A 413 11.83 -8.87 26.72
N GLY A 414 10.94 -8.99 27.72
CA GLY A 414 11.11 -9.88 28.89
C GLY A 414 10.31 -11.17 28.85
#